data_AF-A0A7W6MH92-F1
#
_entry.id   AF-A0A7W6MH92-F1
#
_cell.length_a   1.000
_cell.length_b   1.000
_cell.length_c   1.000
_cell.angle_alpha   90.00
_cell.angle_beta   90.00
_cell.angle_gamma   90.00
#
_symmetry.space_group_name_H-M   'P 1'
#
loop_
_entity.id
_entity.type
_entity.pdbx_description
1 polymer ?
#
loop_
_entity_poly.entity_id
_entity_poly.type
_entity_poly.pdbx_seq_one_letter_code
_entity_poly.pdbx_strand_id
1 'polypeptide(L)'
;MRLLMTHLAQFSSLSKQGELLCTQGLAYLLQNPDARKSFGDHISKTVGRTINSDLTWRAEARQKDGARPDLEGCTADGKLVVKIEAKLGAAFGEGQLSSYLGDLQESPHSGMLLVLVPQYRVAAMKASVPNASPLTGDGPWQHNATSDLTVAVIDWEGVLVTLRDVRSDPFRGDLAQFEAMYRVLAGHDIEPLRSVSELLAWRERKEVFVNLVDRVTRRLAQQSRVLPMGKDRDDYQRRYVCLPLGAEQPCFSVGVRDPFAGYTTPIWLRFHRLTPKFSVIRERLVASGLSQQLTECGGHIWIHLDIPLNADGESLVDSLVEQAQWVIEVAYQPL
;
A
#
# COMPACT_ATOMS: atom_id res chain seq x y z
N MET A 1 -10.73 6.62 20.44
CA MET A 1 -9.46 6.25 21.10
C MET A 1 -8.43 5.98 20.01
N ARG A 2 -7.32 6.74 19.93
CA ARG A 2 -6.22 6.39 19.02
C ARG A 2 -5.42 5.26 19.67
N LEU A 3 -5.27 4.14 18.97
CA LEU A 3 -4.46 3.01 19.44
C LEU A 3 -2.97 3.33 19.20
N LEU A 4 -2.10 2.90 20.12
CA LEU A 4 -0.66 3.19 20.05
C LEU A 4 -0.06 2.72 18.72
N MET A 5 -0.42 1.51 18.28
CA MET A 5 0.11 0.96 17.03
C MET A 5 -0.36 1.74 15.79
N THR A 6 -1.55 2.34 15.81
CA THR A 6 -1.98 3.26 14.74
C THR A 6 -1.05 4.45 14.61
N HIS A 7 -0.65 5.05 15.74
CA HIS A 7 0.23 6.21 15.71
C HIS A 7 1.64 5.81 15.26
N LEU A 8 2.15 4.69 15.78
CA LEU A 8 3.49 4.21 15.44
C LEU A 8 3.60 3.81 13.95
N ALA A 9 2.59 3.15 13.39
CA ALA A 9 2.57 2.75 11.99
C ALA A 9 2.69 3.93 11.00
N GLN A 10 2.41 5.16 11.42
CA GLN A 10 2.55 6.36 10.59
C GLN A 10 4.02 6.80 10.39
N PHE A 11 4.95 6.31 11.22
CA PHE A 11 6.37 6.64 11.08
C PHE A 11 7.02 5.80 9.98
N SER A 12 7.85 6.46 9.16
CA SER A 12 8.49 5.83 8.00
C SER A 12 9.40 4.65 8.34
N SER A 13 9.98 4.63 9.55
CA SER A 13 10.78 3.50 10.04
C SER A 13 9.97 2.21 10.17
N LEU A 14 8.67 2.32 10.48
CA LEU A 14 7.75 1.20 10.62
C LEU A 14 7.02 0.92 9.31
N SER A 15 6.56 1.94 8.59
CA SER A 15 5.81 1.72 7.35
C SER A 15 6.63 1.05 6.24
N LYS A 16 7.94 1.30 6.17
CA LYS A 16 8.86 0.59 5.26
C LYS A 16 9.01 -0.90 5.56
N GLN A 17 8.62 -1.33 6.75
CA GLN A 17 8.67 -2.73 7.20
C GLN A 17 7.25 -3.29 7.37
N GLY A 18 6.26 -2.72 6.68
CA GLY A 18 4.86 -3.01 6.94
C GLY A 18 4.49 -4.48 6.77
N GLU A 19 4.98 -5.13 5.71
CA GLU A 19 4.75 -6.57 5.45
C GLU A 19 5.31 -7.42 6.59
N LEU A 20 6.57 -7.20 6.95
CA LEU A 20 7.26 -7.85 8.07
C LEU A 20 6.53 -7.67 9.41
N LEU A 21 6.10 -6.44 9.73
CA LEU A 21 5.40 -6.16 10.98
C LEU A 21 4.04 -6.86 11.03
N CYS A 22 3.31 -6.89 9.89
CA CYS A 22 2.04 -7.59 9.80
C CYS A 22 2.21 -9.11 9.97
N THR A 23 3.24 -9.71 9.38
CA THR A 23 3.45 -11.17 9.45
C THR A 23 3.99 -11.60 10.82
N GLN A 24 4.89 -10.83 11.42
CA GLN A 24 5.32 -11.02 12.81
C GLN A 24 4.17 -10.83 13.80
N GLY A 25 3.33 -9.80 13.60
CA GLY A 25 2.16 -9.56 14.44
C GLY A 25 1.14 -10.70 14.33
N LEU A 26 0.90 -11.22 13.12
CA LEU A 26 0.05 -12.39 12.92
C LEU A 26 0.64 -13.62 13.62
N ALA A 27 1.95 -13.90 13.46
CA ALA A 27 2.61 -15.00 14.15
C ALA A 27 2.46 -14.92 15.67
N TYR A 28 2.59 -13.72 16.24
CA TYR A 28 2.37 -13.48 17.67
C TYR A 28 0.93 -13.80 18.09
N LEU A 29 -0.08 -13.31 17.35
CA LEU A 29 -1.49 -13.60 17.62
C LEU A 29 -1.77 -15.11 17.57
N LEU A 30 -1.15 -15.83 16.64
CA LEU A 30 -1.31 -17.28 16.46
C LEU A 30 -0.60 -18.13 17.55
N GLN A 31 0.09 -17.50 18.50
CA GLN A 31 0.51 -18.20 19.73
C GLN A 31 -0.70 -18.58 20.59
N ASN A 32 -1.80 -17.83 20.51
CA ASN A 32 -3.06 -18.18 21.14
C ASN A 32 -3.68 -19.44 20.45
N PRO A 33 -4.01 -20.51 21.21
CA PRO A 33 -4.53 -21.75 20.62
C PRO A 33 -5.87 -21.60 19.87
N ASP A 34 -6.79 -20.77 20.37
CA ASP A 34 -8.09 -20.55 19.73
C ASP A 34 -7.91 -19.80 18.41
N ALA A 35 -7.04 -18.77 18.40
CA ALA A 35 -6.69 -18.03 17.19
C ALA A 35 -6.05 -18.91 16.13
N ARG A 36 -5.12 -19.78 16.55
CA ARG A 36 -4.47 -20.76 15.69
C ARG A 36 -5.46 -21.72 15.05
N LYS A 37 -6.39 -22.25 15.85
CA LYS A 37 -7.46 -23.13 15.37
C LYS A 37 -8.35 -22.40 14.36
N SER A 38 -8.86 -21.21 14.71
CA SER A 38 -9.72 -20.41 13.82
C SER A 38 -9.01 -20.06 12.51
N PHE A 39 -7.71 -19.74 12.56
CA PHE A 39 -6.92 -19.49 11.35
C PHE A 39 -6.72 -20.75 10.50
N GLY A 40 -6.42 -21.89 11.12
CA GLY A 40 -6.34 -23.18 10.43
C GLY A 40 -7.66 -23.59 9.76
N ASP A 41 -8.78 -23.38 10.45
CA ASP A 41 -10.14 -23.63 9.92
C ASP A 41 -10.45 -22.71 8.72
N HIS A 42 -10.06 -21.43 8.81
CA HIS A 42 -10.20 -20.48 7.70
C HIS A 42 -9.42 -20.93 6.46
N ILE A 43 -8.14 -21.27 6.62
CA ILE A 43 -7.33 -21.75 5.50
C ILE A 43 -7.95 -23.04 4.95
N SER A 44 -8.34 -23.97 5.81
CA SER A 44 -8.92 -25.25 5.39
C SER A 44 -10.16 -25.07 4.53
N LYS A 45 -11.04 -24.14 4.96
CA LYS A 45 -12.25 -23.77 4.22
C LYS A 45 -11.92 -23.12 2.88
N THR A 46 -10.97 -22.20 2.85
CA THR A 46 -10.61 -21.46 1.63
C THR A 46 -9.94 -22.34 0.59
N VAL A 47 -9.12 -23.30 1.04
CA VAL A 47 -8.38 -24.22 0.18
C VAL A 47 -9.21 -25.47 -0.17
N GLY A 48 -10.27 -25.76 0.60
CA GLY A 48 -11.07 -26.98 0.43
C GLY A 48 -10.37 -28.24 0.93
N ARG A 49 -9.39 -28.08 1.82
CA ARG A 49 -8.56 -29.16 2.36
C ARG A 49 -8.28 -28.96 3.83
N THR A 50 -8.48 -30.00 4.64
CA THR A 50 -8.22 -29.94 6.07
C THR A 50 -6.73 -29.74 6.36
N ILE A 51 -6.43 -28.73 7.16
CA ILE A 51 -5.13 -28.49 7.79
C ILE A 51 -5.27 -28.87 9.26
N ASN A 52 -4.22 -29.47 9.82
CA ASN A 52 -4.18 -29.73 11.25
C ASN A 52 -4.25 -28.39 12.02
N SER A 53 -5.19 -28.25 12.97
CA SER A 53 -5.34 -27.03 13.76
C SER A 53 -4.15 -26.73 14.67
N ASP A 54 -3.27 -27.70 14.89
CA ASP A 54 -2.19 -27.60 15.87
C ASP A 54 -0.86 -27.12 15.27
N LEU A 55 -0.86 -26.54 14.08
CA LEU A 55 0.35 -25.99 13.47
C LEU A 55 0.95 -24.88 14.34
N THR A 56 2.26 -24.95 14.54
CA THR A 56 3.05 -23.85 15.10
C THR A 56 3.46 -22.90 14.00
N TRP A 57 3.17 -21.62 14.17
CA TRP A 57 3.44 -20.59 13.17
C TRP A 57 4.71 -19.82 13.52
N ARG A 58 5.59 -19.63 12.53
CA ARG A 58 6.86 -18.91 12.68
C ARG A 58 6.97 -17.87 11.57
N ALA A 59 7.20 -16.62 11.96
CA ALA A 59 7.52 -15.58 10.98
C ALA A 59 9.00 -15.66 10.61
N GLU A 60 9.32 -15.30 9.38
CA GLU A 60 10.70 -15.02 8.94
C GLU A 60 11.67 -16.19 9.11
N ALA A 61 11.18 -17.42 9.03
CA ALA A 61 12.01 -18.61 9.16
C ALA A 61 12.96 -18.75 7.97
N ARG A 62 14.24 -18.98 8.23
CA ARG A 62 15.26 -19.07 7.17
C ARG A 62 15.34 -20.48 6.61
N GLN A 63 15.23 -20.60 5.29
CA GLN A 63 15.40 -21.85 4.55
C GLN A 63 16.88 -22.16 4.30
N LYS A 64 17.15 -23.39 3.83
CA LYS A 64 18.52 -23.86 3.52
C LYS A 64 19.20 -23.04 2.42
N ASP A 65 18.43 -22.58 1.43
CA ASP A 65 18.89 -21.72 0.33
C ASP A 65 19.02 -20.25 0.74
N GLY A 66 18.72 -19.91 2.00
CA GLY A 66 18.77 -18.57 2.54
C GLY A 66 17.52 -17.74 2.27
N ALA A 67 16.56 -18.26 1.49
CA ALA A 67 15.24 -17.66 1.30
C ALA A 67 14.43 -17.70 2.61
N ARG A 68 13.37 -16.90 2.64
CA ARG A 68 12.62 -16.63 3.85
C ARG A 68 11.16 -16.36 3.51
N PRO A 69 10.24 -17.30 3.76
CA PRO A 69 8.82 -16.98 3.71
C PRO A 69 8.46 -16.04 4.86
N ASP A 70 7.48 -15.17 4.63
CA ASP A 70 6.98 -14.28 5.66
C ASP A 70 6.41 -15.04 6.87
N LEU A 71 5.73 -16.16 6.63
CA LEU A 71 5.20 -17.04 7.66
C LEU A 71 5.26 -18.52 7.22
N GLU A 72 5.59 -19.42 8.14
CA GLU A 72 5.47 -20.87 7.93
C GLU A 72 4.67 -21.54 9.05
N GLY A 73 3.91 -22.56 8.68
CA GLY A 73 3.15 -23.41 9.59
C GLY A 73 3.73 -24.82 9.60
N CYS A 74 4.17 -25.26 10.78
CA CYS A 74 4.79 -26.57 10.98
C CYS A 74 4.02 -27.40 12.01
N THR A 75 4.00 -28.71 11.85
CA THR A 75 3.47 -29.64 12.86
C THR A 75 4.36 -29.66 14.12
N ALA A 76 3.88 -30.32 15.19
CA ALA A 76 4.60 -30.42 16.45
C ALA A 76 5.97 -31.11 16.34
N ASP A 77 6.14 -32.05 15.41
CA ASP A 77 7.41 -32.71 15.06
C ASP A 77 8.31 -31.85 14.15
N GLY A 78 7.91 -30.60 13.87
CA GLY A 78 8.71 -29.63 13.11
C GLY A 78 8.59 -29.78 11.60
N LYS A 79 7.66 -30.60 11.11
CA LYS A 79 7.46 -30.80 9.67
C LYS A 79 6.67 -29.64 9.07
N LEU A 80 7.18 -29.11 7.96
CA LEU A 80 6.59 -28.02 7.20
C LEU A 80 5.29 -28.45 6.50
N VAL A 81 4.23 -27.64 6.64
CA VAL A 81 2.92 -27.89 6.01
C VAL A 81 2.46 -26.70 5.17
N VAL A 82 2.66 -25.48 5.67
CA VAL A 82 2.19 -24.26 5.01
C VAL A 82 3.33 -23.25 4.92
N LYS A 83 3.47 -22.58 3.78
CA LYS A 83 4.18 -21.31 3.66
C LYS A 83 3.21 -20.23 3.25
N ILE A 84 3.39 -19.03 3.80
CA ILE A 84 2.64 -17.85 3.43
C ILE A 84 3.63 -16.78 3.00
N GLU A 85 3.38 -16.22 1.83
CA GLU A 85 3.99 -14.97 1.38
C GLU A 85 2.92 -13.88 1.42
N ALA A 86 3.18 -12.83 2.20
CA ALA A 86 2.26 -11.72 2.36
C ALA A 86 2.72 -10.51 1.55
N LYS A 87 1.76 -9.81 0.95
CA LYS A 87 2.01 -8.55 0.28
C LYS A 87 0.98 -7.53 0.69
N LEU A 88 1.44 -6.35 1.12
CA LEU A 88 0.55 -5.20 1.35
C LEU A 88 0.40 -4.42 0.05
N GLY A 89 1.50 -4.04 -0.60
CA GLY A 89 1.46 -3.22 -1.82
C GLY A 89 2.39 -3.66 -2.95
N ALA A 90 3.47 -4.39 -2.66
CA ALA A 90 4.42 -4.79 -3.69
C ALA A 90 3.86 -5.91 -4.59
N ALA A 91 4.31 -5.96 -5.84
CA ALA A 91 4.23 -7.15 -6.67
C ALA A 91 5.19 -8.23 -6.16
N PHE A 92 4.98 -9.48 -6.57
CA PHE A 92 5.92 -10.56 -6.27
C PHE A 92 7.18 -10.40 -7.12
N GLY A 93 8.35 -10.60 -6.51
CA GLY A 93 9.58 -10.72 -7.27
C GLY A 93 9.57 -11.99 -8.12
N GLU A 94 10.18 -11.94 -9.30
CA GLU A 94 10.32 -13.10 -10.17
C GLU A 94 10.99 -14.26 -9.41
N GLY A 95 10.39 -15.45 -9.48
CA GLY A 95 10.94 -16.67 -8.88
C GLY A 95 10.86 -16.77 -7.35
N GLN A 96 10.37 -15.76 -6.63
CA GLN A 96 10.32 -15.76 -5.16
C GLN A 96 9.52 -16.94 -4.60
N LEU A 97 8.37 -17.21 -5.20
CA LEU A 97 7.48 -18.30 -4.78
C LEU A 97 7.97 -19.69 -5.22
N SER A 98 8.80 -19.78 -6.25
CA SER A 98 9.31 -21.06 -6.77
C SER A 98 10.26 -21.75 -5.79
N SER A 99 11.08 -21.00 -5.05
CA SER A 99 11.91 -21.52 -3.95
C SER A 99 11.05 -22.13 -2.84
N TYR A 100 9.95 -21.46 -2.46
CA TYR A 100 9.03 -21.95 -1.43
C TYR A 100 8.35 -23.25 -1.82
N LEU A 101 7.98 -23.39 -3.09
CA LEU A 101 7.38 -24.61 -3.63
C LEU A 101 8.38 -25.78 -3.62
N GLY A 102 9.64 -25.53 -3.97
CA GLY A 102 10.70 -26.54 -3.88
C GLY A 102 10.88 -27.10 -2.46
N ASP A 103 10.91 -26.23 -1.46
CA ASP A 103 11.05 -26.63 -0.05
C ASP A 103 9.81 -27.38 0.48
N LEU A 104 8.60 -27.01 0.02
CA LEU A 104 7.37 -27.76 0.33
C LEU A 104 7.36 -29.15 -0.32
N GLN A 105 8.00 -29.34 -1.48
CA GLN A 105 8.11 -30.64 -2.17
C GLN A 105 9.07 -31.61 -1.48
N GLU A 106 10.08 -31.12 -0.76
CA GLU A 106 10.97 -31.99 0.04
C GLU A 106 10.22 -32.69 1.18
N SER A 107 9.04 -32.16 1.58
CA SER A 107 8.21 -32.79 2.61
C SER A 107 7.32 -33.88 2.02
N PRO A 108 7.28 -35.09 2.61
CA PRO A 108 6.41 -36.18 2.12
C PRO A 108 4.92 -35.96 2.44
N HIS A 109 4.52 -34.75 2.81
CA HIS A 109 3.13 -34.35 2.97
C HIS A 109 2.84 -33.26 1.98
N SER A 110 1.61 -33.24 1.48
CA SER A 110 1.16 -32.25 0.54
C SER A 110 1.20 -30.84 1.17
N GLY A 111 2.22 -30.07 0.78
CA GLY A 111 2.41 -28.71 1.26
C GLY A 111 1.42 -27.72 0.64
N MET A 112 1.22 -26.58 1.31
CA MET A 112 0.44 -25.47 0.79
C MET A 112 1.26 -24.19 0.74
N LEU A 113 1.16 -23.48 -0.37
CA LEU A 113 1.64 -22.11 -0.51
C LEU A 113 0.45 -21.16 -0.54
N LEU A 114 0.39 -20.24 0.41
CA LEU A 114 -0.65 -19.23 0.49
C LEU A 114 -0.06 -17.87 0.15
N VAL A 115 -0.80 -17.11 -0.64
CA VAL A 115 -0.53 -15.69 -0.88
C VAL A 115 -1.54 -14.88 -0.07
N LEU A 116 -1.05 -14.06 0.85
CA LEU A 116 -1.88 -13.25 1.75
C LEU A 116 -1.82 -11.76 1.36
N VAL A 117 -2.93 -11.21 0.88
CA VAL A 117 -3.00 -9.84 0.36
C VAL A 117 -4.21 -9.07 0.89
N PRO A 118 -4.25 -7.72 0.81
CA PRO A 118 -5.49 -6.98 1.02
C PRO A 118 -6.62 -7.46 0.10
N GLN A 119 -7.86 -7.45 0.61
CA GLN A 119 -9.02 -8.03 -0.07
C GLN A 119 -9.21 -7.51 -1.51
N TYR A 120 -9.01 -6.21 -1.76
CA TYR A 120 -9.16 -5.65 -3.10
C TYR A 120 -8.13 -6.19 -4.11
N ARG A 121 -7.00 -6.76 -3.64
CA ARG A 121 -5.97 -7.35 -4.50
C ARG A 121 -6.23 -8.82 -4.83
N VAL A 122 -7.14 -9.50 -4.13
CA VAL A 122 -7.38 -10.94 -4.31
C VAL A 122 -7.69 -11.30 -5.76
N ALA A 123 -8.56 -10.54 -6.42
CA ALA A 123 -8.94 -10.83 -7.81
C ALA A 123 -7.75 -10.72 -8.77
N ALA A 124 -6.95 -9.65 -8.65
CA ALA A 124 -5.75 -9.45 -9.45
C ALA A 124 -4.71 -10.56 -9.16
N MET A 125 -4.53 -10.92 -7.89
CA MET A 125 -3.58 -11.97 -7.51
C MET A 125 -3.99 -13.35 -7.99
N LYS A 126 -5.28 -13.70 -7.92
CA LYS A 126 -5.81 -14.96 -8.47
C LYS A 126 -5.67 -15.04 -9.98
N ALA A 127 -5.67 -13.91 -10.69
CA ALA A 127 -5.38 -13.90 -12.13
C ALA A 127 -3.90 -14.14 -12.44
N SER A 128 -2.99 -13.69 -11.56
CA SER A 128 -1.54 -13.87 -11.73
C SER A 128 -0.98 -15.18 -11.17
N VAL A 129 -1.66 -15.77 -10.18
CA VAL A 129 -1.30 -17.07 -9.59
C VAL A 129 -2.09 -18.14 -10.33
N PRO A 130 -1.46 -19.05 -11.07
CA PRO A 130 -2.19 -20.09 -11.78
C PRO A 130 -2.97 -20.95 -10.77
N ASN A 131 -4.29 -21.05 -10.98
CA ASN A 131 -5.13 -21.98 -10.24
C ASN A 131 -4.57 -23.41 -10.41
N ALA A 132 -4.55 -24.18 -9.33
CA ALA A 132 -4.05 -25.55 -9.22
C ALA A 132 -4.72 -26.54 -10.22
N SER A 133 -4.31 -26.46 -11.48
CA SER A 133 -4.40 -27.52 -12.50
C SER A 133 -2.97 -27.80 -12.97
N PRO A 134 -2.66 -29.01 -13.47
CA PRO A 134 -1.29 -29.41 -13.74
C PRO A 134 -0.64 -28.39 -14.67
N LEU A 135 0.34 -27.68 -14.11
CA LEU A 135 1.04 -26.55 -14.70
C LEU A 135 1.78 -27.02 -15.95
N THR A 136 1.09 -26.96 -17.09
CA THR A 136 1.58 -27.35 -18.40
C THR A 136 1.41 -26.17 -19.34
N GLY A 137 2.31 -25.19 -19.24
CA GLY A 137 2.32 -24.01 -20.08
C GLY A 137 3.45 -23.04 -19.75
N ASP A 138 3.88 -22.27 -20.75
CA ASP A 138 4.92 -21.26 -20.64
C ASP A 138 4.49 -20.10 -19.72
N GLY A 139 5.11 -20.00 -18.54
CA GLY A 139 4.90 -18.96 -17.53
C GLY A 139 5.88 -19.13 -16.36
N PRO A 140 6.00 -18.15 -15.43
CA PRO A 140 7.00 -18.17 -14.35
C PRO A 140 6.74 -19.21 -13.24
N TRP A 141 5.73 -20.06 -13.41
CA TRP A 141 5.12 -20.91 -12.39
C TRP A 141 5.20 -22.42 -12.73
N GLN A 142 6.21 -22.88 -13.48
CA GLN A 142 6.28 -24.26 -14.00
C GLN A 142 6.51 -25.32 -12.90
N HIS A 143 5.69 -26.39 -12.87
CA HIS A 143 5.92 -27.57 -12.01
C HIS A 143 5.46 -28.90 -12.65
N ASN A 144 6.14 -29.99 -12.28
CA ASN A 144 5.76 -31.36 -12.68
C ASN A 144 4.44 -31.79 -12.02
N ALA A 145 3.56 -32.41 -12.81
CA ALA A 145 2.17 -32.78 -12.49
C ALA A 145 1.97 -33.84 -11.38
N THR A 146 2.99 -34.13 -10.56
CA THR A 146 3.02 -35.27 -9.62
C THR A 146 3.04 -34.88 -8.13
N SER A 147 2.88 -33.61 -7.78
CA SER A 147 2.90 -33.17 -6.38
C SER A 147 1.56 -32.60 -5.93
N ASP A 148 1.04 -33.06 -4.79
CA ASP A 148 -0.20 -32.58 -4.14
C ASP A 148 -0.05 -31.15 -3.56
N LEU A 149 0.75 -30.29 -4.19
CA LEU A 149 0.91 -28.92 -3.73
C LEU A 149 -0.33 -28.10 -4.04
N THR A 150 -0.81 -27.36 -3.05
CA THR A 150 -1.91 -26.42 -3.25
C THR A 150 -1.43 -24.99 -3.14
N VAL A 151 -1.74 -24.18 -4.15
CA VAL A 151 -1.48 -22.74 -4.13
C VAL A 151 -2.81 -22.01 -4.05
N ALA A 152 -2.96 -21.11 -3.09
CA ALA A 152 -4.18 -20.33 -2.92
C ALA A 152 -3.89 -18.87 -2.54
N VAL A 153 -4.80 -17.99 -2.91
CA VAL A 153 -4.79 -16.58 -2.50
C VAL A 153 -5.85 -16.39 -1.42
N ILE A 154 -5.44 -15.89 -0.26
CA ILE A 154 -6.27 -15.52 0.89
C ILE A 154 -6.10 -14.02 1.18
N ASP A 155 -6.98 -13.46 2.01
CA ASP A 155 -6.98 -12.04 2.33
C ASP A 155 -6.85 -11.71 3.81
N TRP A 156 -6.20 -10.59 4.10
CA TRP A 156 -5.99 -10.09 5.46
C TRP A 156 -7.31 -9.83 6.17
N GLU A 157 -8.29 -9.24 5.50
CA GLU A 157 -9.57 -8.88 6.08
C GLU A 157 -10.37 -10.12 6.51
N GLY A 158 -10.37 -11.19 5.71
CA GLY A 158 -10.98 -12.48 6.02
C GLY A 158 -10.30 -13.18 7.18
N VAL A 159 -8.97 -13.11 7.25
CA VAL A 159 -8.19 -13.59 8.40
C VAL A 159 -8.57 -12.81 9.66
N LEU A 160 -8.55 -11.48 9.60
CA LEU A 160 -8.89 -10.61 10.73
C LEU A 160 -10.33 -10.83 11.22
N VAL A 161 -11.29 -10.94 10.31
CA VAL A 161 -12.68 -11.28 10.64
C VAL A 161 -12.76 -12.60 11.39
N THR A 162 -12.04 -13.61 10.92
CA THR A 162 -12.03 -14.93 11.57
C THR A 162 -11.45 -14.86 12.98
N LEU A 163 -10.38 -14.08 13.17
CA LEU A 163 -9.75 -13.94 14.48
C LEU A 163 -10.60 -13.18 15.50
N ARG A 164 -11.57 -12.36 15.08
CA ARG A 164 -12.47 -11.62 16.00
C ARG A 164 -13.36 -12.53 16.84
N ASP A 165 -13.60 -13.77 16.41
CA ASP A 165 -14.43 -14.73 17.13
C ASP A 165 -13.74 -15.30 18.39
N VAL A 166 -12.42 -15.09 18.53
CA VAL A 166 -11.64 -15.48 19.70
C VAL A 166 -11.98 -14.57 20.89
N ARG A 167 -12.52 -15.16 21.96
CA ARG A 167 -13.13 -14.42 23.08
C ARG A 167 -12.17 -14.00 24.19
N SER A 168 -10.92 -14.45 24.17
CA SER A 168 -9.94 -14.12 25.22
C SER A 168 -9.67 -12.61 25.28
N ASP A 169 -9.90 -11.97 26.44
CA ASP A 169 -9.81 -10.51 26.59
C ASP A 169 -8.41 -9.93 26.26
N PRO A 170 -7.27 -10.52 26.72
CA PRO A 170 -5.95 -10.07 26.29
C PRO A 170 -5.77 -10.12 24.77
N PHE A 171 -6.23 -11.22 24.15
CA PHE A 171 -6.15 -11.41 22.70
C PHE A 171 -6.95 -10.35 21.93
N ARG A 172 -8.14 -9.98 22.41
CA ARG A 172 -8.97 -8.96 21.75
C ARG A 172 -8.29 -7.59 21.76
N GLY A 173 -7.58 -7.26 22.84
CA GLY A 173 -6.77 -6.04 22.92
C GLY A 173 -5.64 -6.04 21.89
N ASP A 174 -4.89 -7.14 21.81
CA ASP A 174 -3.79 -7.30 20.87
C ASP A 174 -4.27 -7.31 19.41
N LEU A 175 -5.36 -8.02 19.11
CA LEU A 175 -5.99 -8.02 17.79
C LEU A 175 -6.45 -6.61 17.41
N ALA A 176 -7.03 -5.84 18.33
CA ALA A 176 -7.43 -4.46 18.04
C ALA A 176 -6.23 -3.57 17.71
N GLN A 177 -5.10 -3.72 18.43
CA GLN A 177 -3.85 -3.01 18.10
C GLN A 177 -3.32 -3.43 16.73
N PHE A 178 -3.31 -4.73 16.45
CA PHE A 178 -2.85 -5.31 15.18
C PHE A 178 -3.70 -4.82 14.00
N GLU A 179 -5.03 -4.91 14.09
CA GLU A 179 -5.95 -4.42 13.07
C GLU A 179 -5.72 -2.94 12.77
N ALA A 180 -5.48 -2.15 13.81
CA ALA A 180 -5.30 -0.72 13.66
C ALA A 180 -3.93 -0.36 13.06
N MET A 181 -2.90 -1.18 13.32
CA MET A 181 -1.61 -1.13 12.63
C MET A 181 -1.76 -1.50 11.16
N TYR A 182 -2.37 -2.65 10.89
CA TYR A 182 -2.62 -3.18 9.55
C TYR A 182 -3.35 -2.16 8.68
N ARG A 183 -4.40 -1.50 9.18
CA ARG A 183 -5.13 -0.47 8.41
C ARG A 183 -4.25 0.70 7.98
N VAL A 184 -3.31 1.13 8.83
CA VAL A 184 -2.37 2.20 8.47
C VAL A 184 -1.34 1.71 7.46
N LEU A 185 -0.76 0.53 7.68
CA LEU A 185 0.26 -0.05 6.82
C LEU A 185 -0.28 -0.44 5.44
N ALA A 186 -1.45 -1.10 5.40
CA ALA A 186 -2.16 -1.42 4.16
C ALA A 186 -2.65 -0.15 3.46
N GLY A 187 -3.04 0.90 4.20
CA GLY A 187 -3.43 2.19 3.64
C GLY A 187 -2.29 2.95 2.95
N HIS A 188 -1.04 2.50 3.05
CA HIS A 188 0.05 2.96 2.19
C HIS A 188 -0.03 2.39 0.77
N ASP A 189 -0.61 1.19 0.62
CA ASP A 189 -1.04 0.74 -0.69
C ASP A 189 -2.36 1.43 -1.04
N ILE A 190 -2.41 1.96 -2.26
CA ILE A 190 -3.50 2.84 -2.69
C ILE A 190 -4.30 2.07 -3.70
N GLU A 191 -5.48 1.61 -3.27
CA GLU A 191 -6.40 0.91 -4.15
C GLU A 191 -6.74 1.78 -5.37
N PRO A 192 -6.56 1.27 -6.60
CA PRO A 192 -6.82 2.00 -7.82
C PRO A 192 -8.25 2.55 -7.88
N LEU A 193 -8.40 3.80 -8.33
CA LEU A 193 -9.71 4.35 -8.66
C LEU A 193 -10.15 3.77 -10.01
N ARG A 194 -11.31 3.13 -10.06
CA ARG A 194 -11.81 2.43 -11.26
C ARG A 194 -12.70 3.29 -12.14
N SER A 195 -13.22 4.39 -11.60
CA SER A 195 -14.16 5.24 -12.31
C SER A 195 -14.07 6.71 -11.90
N VAL A 196 -14.59 7.60 -12.76
CA VAL A 196 -14.77 9.02 -12.43
C VAL A 196 -15.74 9.20 -11.26
N SER A 197 -16.73 8.33 -11.11
CA SER A 197 -17.68 8.37 -9.98
C SER A 197 -16.97 8.16 -8.63
N GLU A 198 -16.02 7.23 -8.55
CA GLU A 198 -15.19 7.04 -7.35
C GLU A 198 -14.30 8.26 -7.07
N LEU A 199 -13.76 8.88 -8.12
CA LEU A 199 -12.98 10.11 -7.99
C LEU A 199 -13.85 11.27 -7.48
N LEU A 200 -15.09 11.40 -7.95
CA LEU A 200 -16.03 12.41 -7.45
C LEU A 200 -16.44 12.14 -5.99
N ALA A 201 -16.51 10.86 -5.59
CA ALA A 201 -16.75 10.43 -4.22
C ALA A 201 -15.49 10.47 -3.33
N TRP A 202 -14.45 11.23 -3.71
CA TRP A 202 -13.15 11.26 -3.03
C TRP A 202 -13.22 11.50 -1.51
N ARG A 203 -14.26 12.19 -1.03
CA ARG A 203 -14.46 12.50 0.39
C ARG A 203 -14.61 11.24 1.24
N GLU A 204 -15.18 10.17 0.68
CA GLU A 204 -15.29 8.86 1.34
C GLU A 204 -13.92 8.22 1.54
N ARG A 205 -12.97 8.55 0.66
CA ARG A 205 -11.58 8.08 0.69
C ARG A 205 -10.59 9.21 0.99
N LYS A 206 -11.02 10.27 1.70
CA LYS A 206 -10.21 11.50 1.91
C LYS A 206 -8.78 11.23 2.37
N GLU A 207 -8.60 10.32 3.32
CA GLU A 207 -7.29 9.99 3.87
C GLU A 207 -6.34 9.36 2.83
N VAL A 208 -6.88 8.67 1.82
CA VAL A 208 -6.09 8.14 0.69
C VAL A 208 -5.49 9.29 -0.12
N PHE A 209 -6.28 10.33 -0.42
CA PHE A 209 -5.78 11.49 -1.16
C PHE A 209 -4.81 12.34 -0.33
N VAL A 210 -5.02 12.42 0.99
CA VAL A 210 -4.04 13.04 1.89
C VAL A 210 -2.72 12.26 1.90
N ASN A 211 -2.79 10.92 1.87
CA ASN A 211 -1.61 10.06 1.74
C ASN A 211 -0.90 10.26 0.38
N LEU A 212 -1.65 10.34 -0.72
CA LEU A 212 -1.10 10.70 -2.04
C LEU A 212 -0.32 12.02 -1.97
N VAL A 213 -0.91 13.07 -1.40
CA VAL A 213 -0.23 14.36 -1.24
C VAL A 213 1.01 14.23 -0.36
N ASP A 214 0.96 13.47 0.74
CA ASP A 214 2.13 13.22 1.59
C ASP A 214 3.28 12.59 0.80
N ARG A 215 3.00 11.55 0.02
CA ARG A 215 3.98 10.82 -0.80
C ARG A 215 4.55 11.70 -1.93
N VAL A 216 3.67 12.38 -2.69
CA VAL A 216 4.06 13.30 -3.77
C VAL A 216 4.97 14.41 -3.23
N THR A 217 4.55 15.11 -2.17
CA THR A 217 5.32 16.24 -1.63
C THR A 217 6.67 15.84 -1.03
N ARG A 218 6.80 14.61 -0.48
CA ARG A 218 8.09 14.10 -0.03
C ARG A 218 9.06 13.86 -1.20
N ARG A 219 8.57 13.32 -2.32
CA ARG A 219 9.39 13.14 -3.54
C ARG A 219 9.80 14.49 -4.14
N LEU A 220 8.87 15.45 -4.18
CA LEU A 220 9.13 16.80 -4.67
C LEU A 220 10.08 17.61 -3.78
N ALA A 221 10.07 17.39 -2.46
CA ALA A 221 10.97 18.09 -1.54
C ALA A 221 12.45 17.71 -1.73
N GLN A 222 12.76 16.56 -2.34
CA GLN A 222 14.13 16.06 -2.51
C GLN A 222 14.93 16.10 -1.18
N GLN A 223 16.05 16.85 -1.13
CA GLN A 223 16.87 17.06 0.07
C GLN A 223 16.38 18.21 0.98
N SER A 224 15.35 18.95 0.55
CA SER A 224 14.80 20.07 1.32
C SER A 224 13.95 19.58 2.49
N ARG A 225 13.89 20.39 3.54
CA ARG A 225 13.06 20.10 4.71
C ARG A 225 11.59 19.97 4.31
N VAL A 226 11.01 18.80 4.57
CA VAL A 226 9.57 18.56 4.41
C VAL A 226 8.82 19.33 5.48
N LEU A 227 7.98 20.30 5.07
CA LEU A 227 7.14 21.06 6.00
C LEU A 227 5.95 20.21 6.49
N PRO A 228 5.36 20.50 7.66
CA PRO A 228 4.21 19.75 8.15
C PRO A 228 3.00 19.89 7.21
N MET A 229 2.15 18.86 7.20
CA MET A 229 0.83 18.96 6.58
C MET A 229 0.00 19.99 7.36
N GLY A 230 -0.63 20.92 6.68
CA GLY A 230 -1.47 21.97 7.26
C GLY A 230 -2.83 22.02 6.57
N LYS A 231 -3.77 22.73 7.20
CA LYS A 231 -5.10 22.96 6.66
C LYS A 231 -5.37 24.47 6.62
N ASP A 232 -5.71 24.98 5.44
CA ASP A 232 -6.10 26.38 5.26
C ASP A 232 -7.61 26.56 5.57
N ARG A 233 -8.08 27.82 5.61
CA ARG A 233 -9.48 28.16 5.97
C ARG A 233 -10.52 27.70 4.94
N ASP A 234 -10.09 27.46 3.70
CA ASP A 234 -10.88 26.98 2.57
C ASP A 234 -10.93 25.43 2.49
N ASP A 235 -10.68 24.76 3.61
CA ASP A 235 -10.55 23.31 3.73
C ASP A 235 -9.43 22.67 2.89
N TYR A 236 -8.54 23.48 2.30
CA TYR A 236 -7.38 22.98 1.56
C TYR A 236 -6.35 22.38 2.53
N GLN A 237 -6.29 21.05 2.54
CA GLN A 237 -5.34 20.29 3.35
C GLN A 237 -4.12 19.96 2.49
N ARG A 238 -2.97 20.55 2.83
CA ARG A 238 -1.81 20.65 1.93
C ARG A 238 -0.50 20.52 2.67
N ARG A 239 0.58 20.33 1.91
CA ARG A 239 1.95 20.58 2.35
C ARG A 239 2.66 21.56 1.44
N TYR A 240 3.43 22.49 2.02
CA TYR A 240 4.32 23.38 1.28
C TYR A 240 5.67 22.70 0.96
N VAL A 241 6.20 23.00 -0.21
CA VAL A 241 7.55 22.68 -0.67
C VAL A 241 8.20 23.97 -1.16
N CYS A 242 9.40 24.27 -0.67
CA CYS A 242 10.10 25.52 -0.96
C CYS A 242 11.43 25.20 -1.64
N LEU A 243 11.60 25.66 -2.87
CA LEU A 243 12.79 25.41 -3.69
C LEU A 243 13.51 26.74 -3.96
N PRO A 244 14.85 26.74 -4.11
CA PRO A 244 15.59 27.95 -4.43
C PRO A 244 15.26 28.43 -5.86
N LEU A 245 15.15 29.75 -6.03
CA LEU A 245 15.05 30.44 -7.31
C LEU A 245 15.90 31.71 -7.25
N GLY A 246 17.17 31.60 -7.64
CA GLY A 246 18.17 32.65 -7.41
C GLY A 246 18.44 32.82 -5.91
N ALA A 247 18.37 34.07 -5.42
CA ALA A 247 18.55 34.40 -4.01
C ALA A 247 17.28 34.23 -3.15
N GLU A 248 16.13 33.96 -3.78
CA GLU A 248 14.85 33.79 -3.10
C GLU A 248 14.46 32.30 -3.02
N GLN A 249 13.51 31.98 -2.13
CA GLN A 249 13.00 30.61 -1.96
C GLN A 249 11.47 30.59 -2.08
N PRO A 250 10.91 30.68 -3.30
CA PRO A 250 9.48 30.52 -3.50
C PRO A 250 8.98 29.16 -3.02
N CYS A 251 7.76 29.13 -2.51
CA CYS A 251 7.08 27.91 -2.10
C CYS A 251 5.81 27.68 -2.93
N PHE A 252 5.61 26.43 -3.34
CA PHE A 252 4.32 25.93 -3.81
C PHE A 252 3.77 24.94 -2.78
N SER A 253 2.47 24.65 -2.86
CA SER A 253 1.87 23.59 -2.08
C SER A 253 1.16 22.58 -2.95
N VAL A 254 1.17 21.32 -2.56
CA VAL A 254 0.26 20.30 -3.11
C VAL A 254 -0.69 19.90 -1.99
N GLY A 255 -1.97 19.70 -2.32
CA GLY A 255 -2.99 19.43 -1.31
C GLY A 255 -4.31 18.96 -1.90
N VAL A 256 -5.23 18.61 -1.01
CA VAL A 256 -6.59 18.18 -1.33
C VAL A 256 -7.62 19.26 -0.98
N ARG A 257 -8.57 19.50 -1.89
CA ARG A 257 -9.78 20.31 -1.67
C ARG A 257 -10.87 19.91 -2.67
N ASP A 258 -12.06 20.48 -2.52
CA ASP A 258 -13.09 20.34 -3.55
C ASP A 258 -12.60 20.86 -4.91
N PRO A 259 -12.94 20.17 -6.02
CA PRO A 259 -12.59 20.63 -7.35
C PRO A 259 -13.16 22.03 -7.65
N PHE A 260 -12.44 22.82 -8.46
CA PHE A 260 -13.07 23.98 -9.11
C PHE A 260 -14.06 23.52 -10.19
N ALA A 261 -14.96 24.41 -10.61
CA ALA A 261 -15.93 24.11 -11.66
C ALA A 261 -15.21 23.64 -12.95
N GLY A 262 -15.69 22.55 -13.55
CA GLY A 262 -15.08 21.95 -14.74
C GLY A 262 -14.02 20.89 -14.46
N TYR A 263 -13.63 20.67 -13.21
CA TYR A 263 -12.63 19.67 -12.82
C TYR A 263 -13.23 18.57 -11.95
N THR A 264 -12.64 17.38 -12.03
CA THR A 264 -13.05 16.19 -11.25
C THR A 264 -12.05 15.84 -10.15
N THR A 265 -10.80 16.29 -10.25
CA THR A 265 -9.74 15.96 -9.31
C THR A 265 -9.80 16.80 -8.02
N PRO A 266 -9.60 16.17 -6.84
CA PRO A 266 -9.45 16.88 -5.59
C PRO A 266 -8.01 17.32 -5.31
N ILE A 267 -7.01 16.93 -6.12
CA ILE A 267 -5.60 17.24 -5.86
C ILE A 267 -5.18 18.48 -6.66
N TRP A 268 -4.58 19.44 -5.95
CA TRP A 268 -4.19 20.73 -6.50
C TRP A 268 -2.79 21.13 -6.10
N LEU A 269 -2.01 21.60 -7.07
CA LEU A 269 -0.81 22.39 -6.85
C LEU A 269 -1.20 23.88 -6.78
N ARG A 270 -0.63 24.61 -5.83
CA ARG A 270 -0.90 26.05 -5.63
C ARG A 270 0.37 26.86 -5.44
N PHE A 271 0.48 27.96 -6.18
CA PHE A 271 1.37 29.08 -5.84
C PHE A 271 0.57 30.12 -5.06
N HIS A 272 0.95 30.32 -3.80
CA HIS A 272 0.28 31.31 -2.96
C HIS A 272 0.73 32.72 -3.35
N ARG A 273 -0.17 33.69 -3.37
CA ARG A 273 0.06 35.06 -3.87
C ARG A 273 1.19 35.84 -3.16
N LEU A 274 1.53 35.41 -1.95
CA LEU A 274 2.59 36.00 -1.12
C LEU A 274 3.91 35.23 -1.22
N THR A 275 4.02 34.22 -2.09
CA THR A 275 5.30 33.56 -2.31
C THR A 275 6.29 34.54 -2.95
N PRO A 276 7.58 34.52 -2.56
CA PRO A 276 8.63 35.21 -3.30
C PRO A 276 8.56 34.93 -4.81
N LYS A 277 8.95 35.88 -5.66
CA LYS A 277 8.84 35.80 -7.13
C LYS A 277 7.45 35.43 -7.71
N PHE A 278 6.34 35.59 -6.98
CA PHE A 278 5.00 35.17 -7.47
C PHE A 278 4.64 35.73 -8.86
N SER A 279 4.90 37.02 -9.12
CA SER A 279 4.61 37.63 -10.43
C SER A 279 5.39 36.99 -11.57
N VAL A 280 6.68 36.73 -11.35
CA VAL A 280 7.57 36.07 -12.34
C VAL A 280 7.09 34.64 -12.60
N ILE A 281 6.76 33.89 -11.55
CA ILE A 281 6.21 32.53 -11.67
C ILE A 281 4.91 32.56 -12.46
N ARG A 282 4.00 33.49 -12.13
CA ARG A 282 2.73 33.66 -12.84
C ARG A 282 2.93 33.90 -14.33
N GLU A 283 3.78 34.87 -14.68
CA GLU A 283 4.05 35.24 -16.06
C GLU A 283 4.60 34.05 -16.86
N ARG A 284 5.54 33.29 -16.29
CA ARG A 284 6.08 32.06 -16.91
C ARG A 284 5.01 31.01 -17.14
N LEU A 285 4.16 30.74 -16.14
CA LEU A 285 3.09 29.75 -16.27
C LEU A 285 2.07 30.17 -17.34
N VAL A 286 1.69 31.45 -17.38
CA VAL A 286 0.76 32.00 -18.39
C VAL A 286 1.37 31.97 -19.79
N ALA A 287 2.66 32.28 -19.94
CA ALA A 287 3.36 32.24 -21.22
C ALA A 287 3.65 30.81 -21.72
N SER A 288 3.48 29.81 -20.86
CA SER A 288 3.70 28.39 -21.19
C SER A 288 2.43 27.71 -21.73
N GLY A 289 2.60 26.46 -22.19
CA GLY A 289 1.47 25.59 -22.58
C GLY A 289 0.53 25.21 -21.42
N LEU A 290 0.83 25.60 -20.18
CA LEU A 290 0.00 25.33 -18.99
C LEU A 290 -1.21 26.27 -18.83
N SER A 291 -1.30 27.34 -19.62
CA SER A 291 -2.33 28.39 -19.42
C SER A 291 -3.77 27.87 -19.32
N GLN A 292 -4.12 26.82 -20.07
CA GLN A 292 -5.45 26.19 -20.04
C GLN A 292 -5.74 25.39 -18.75
N GLN A 293 -4.70 25.05 -17.99
CA GLN A 293 -4.80 24.29 -16.73
C GLN A 293 -4.78 25.19 -15.49
N LEU A 294 -4.52 26.50 -15.68
CA LEU A 294 -4.43 27.47 -14.59
C LEU A 294 -5.82 27.93 -14.16
N THR A 295 -6.10 27.82 -12.87
CA THR A 295 -7.25 28.48 -12.23
C THR A 295 -6.74 29.60 -11.33
N GLU A 296 -7.12 30.84 -11.63
CA GLU A 296 -6.86 31.98 -10.74
C GLU A 296 -8.02 32.15 -9.74
N CYS A 297 -7.73 32.00 -8.44
CA CYS A 297 -8.75 32.15 -7.39
C CYS A 297 -8.11 32.67 -6.09
N GLY A 298 -8.72 33.70 -5.49
CA GLY A 298 -8.19 34.35 -4.27
C GLY A 298 -6.88 35.11 -4.49
N GLY A 299 -6.52 35.37 -5.75
CA GLY A 299 -5.21 35.90 -6.16
C GLY A 299 -4.10 34.85 -6.16
N HIS A 300 -4.42 33.57 -5.91
CA HIS A 300 -3.49 32.44 -6.06
C HIS A 300 -3.59 31.87 -7.47
N ILE A 301 -2.57 31.11 -7.85
CA ILE A 301 -2.60 30.25 -9.04
C ILE A 301 -2.75 28.82 -8.56
N TRP A 302 -3.76 28.14 -9.09
CA TRP A 302 -4.04 26.74 -8.85
C TRP A 302 -3.88 25.97 -10.15
N ILE A 303 -3.26 24.79 -10.05
CA ILE A 303 -3.09 23.86 -11.16
C ILE A 303 -3.64 22.52 -10.67
N HIS A 304 -4.58 21.95 -11.42
CA HIS A 304 -5.13 20.63 -11.11
C HIS A 304 -4.07 19.56 -11.42
N LEU A 305 -4.01 18.51 -10.60
CA LEU A 305 -3.22 17.32 -10.90
C LEU A 305 -4.18 16.18 -11.19
N ASP A 306 -4.11 15.65 -12.40
CA ASP A 306 -4.96 14.57 -12.89
C ASP A 306 -4.62 13.26 -12.21
N ILE A 307 -5.66 12.52 -11.84
CA ILE A 307 -5.54 11.24 -11.14
C ILE A 307 -5.85 10.13 -12.15
N PRO A 308 -4.83 9.41 -12.66
CA PRO A 308 -5.07 8.36 -13.63
C PRO A 308 -5.94 7.24 -13.04
N LEU A 309 -6.98 6.85 -13.76
CA LEU A 309 -7.82 5.72 -13.37
C LEU A 309 -7.08 4.40 -13.63
N ASN A 310 -7.38 3.38 -12.82
CA ASN A 310 -6.82 2.03 -12.87
C ASN A 310 -5.30 1.91 -12.61
N ALA A 311 -4.60 3.02 -12.38
CA ALA A 311 -3.21 3.01 -11.96
C ALA A 311 -3.08 2.46 -10.52
N ASP A 312 -2.06 1.64 -10.29
CA ASP A 312 -1.68 1.22 -8.94
C ASP A 312 -1.14 2.40 -8.11
N GLY A 313 -0.98 2.18 -6.81
CA GLY A 313 -0.62 3.24 -5.87
C GLY A 313 0.78 3.85 -6.06
N GLU A 314 1.73 3.17 -6.68
CA GLU A 314 3.04 3.74 -7.01
C GLU A 314 2.95 4.52 -8.32
N SER A 315 2.38 3.92 -9.35
CA SER A 315 2.11 4.56 -10.65
C SER A 315 1.28 5.85 -10.50
N LEU A 316 0.32 5.89 -9.58
CA LEU A 316 -0.45 7.09 -9.22
C LEU A 316 0.46 8.20 -8.66
N VAL A 317 1.37 7.86 -7.75
CA VAL A 317 2.28 8.83 -7.13
C VAL A 317 3.30 9.32 -8.15
N ASP A 318 3.85 8.44 -8.97
CA ASP A 318 4.77 8.80 -10.06
C ASP A 318 4.12 9.77 -11.03
N SER A 319 2.91 9.48 -11.52
CA SER A 319 2.18 10.37 -12.42
C SER A 319 1.93 11.76 -11.81
N LEU A 320 1.51 11.83 -10.54
CA LEU A 320 1.28 13.11 -9.86
C LEU A 320 2.59 13.88 -9.63
N VAL A 321 3.70 13.19 -9.38
CA VAL A 321 5.03 13.80 -9.26
C VAL A 321 5.48 14.34 -10.60
N GLU A 322 5.36 13.59 -11.69
CA GLU A 322 5.73 14.03 -13.04
C GLU A 322 4.94 15.28 -13.46
N GLN A 323 3.62 15.29 -13.25
CA GLN A 323 2.78 16.46 -13.51
C GLN A 323 3.21 17.68 -12.70
N ALA A 324 3.46 17.51 -11.39
CA ALA A 324 3.92 18.60 -10.55
C ALA A 324 5.33 19.08 -10.93
N GLN A 325 6.25 18.17 -11.29
CA GLN A 325 7.59 18.49 -11.75
C GLN A 325 7.56 19.32 -13.02
N TRP A 326 6.72 18.97 -13.99
CA TRP A 326 6.57 19.77 -15.21
C TRP A 326 6.16 21.23 -14.91
N VAL A 327 5.21 21.43 -13.99
CA VAL A 327 4.81 22.77 -13.53
C VAL A 327 5.96 23.51 -12.83
N ILE A 328 6.70 22.79 -11.98
CA ILE A 328 7.85 23.34 -11.24
C ILE A 328 8.96 23.74 -12.21
N GLU A 329 9.28 22.91 -13.21
CA GLU A 329 10.31 23.19 -14.20
C GLU A 329 10.02 24.49 -14.95
N VAL A 330 8.77 24.75 -15.32
CA VAL A 330 8.35 26.02 -15.95
C VAL A 330 8.43 27.19 -14.96
N ALA A 331 7.91 27.01 -13.75
CA ALA A 331 7.87 28.08 -12.75
C ALA A 331 9.27 28.52 -12.26
N TYR A 332 10.17 27.56 -12.10
CA TYR A 332 11.50 27.73 -11.49
C TYR A 332 12.65 27.80 -12.49
N GLN A 333 12.39 28.05 -13.79
CA GLN A 333 13.47 28.24 -14.76
C GLN A 333 14.48 29.30 -14.27
N PRO A 334 15.80 29.05 -14.37
CA PRO A 334 16.80 30.09 -14.11
C PRO A 334 16.52 31.33 -14.98
N LEU A 335 16.72 32.52 -14.42
CA LEU A 335 16.62 33.77 -15.16
C LEU A 335 17.75 33.91 -16.19
#